data_AF-A6J0B2-F1
#
_entry.id   AF-A6J0B2-F1
#
_cell.length_a   1.000
_cell.length_b   1.000
_cell.length_c   1.000
_cell.angle_alpha   90.00
_cell.angle_beta   90.00
_cell.angle_gamma   90.00
#
_symmetry.space_group_name_H-M   'P 1'
#
loop_
_entity.id
_entity.type
_entity.pdbx_description
1 polymer ?
#
loop_
_entity_poly.entity_id
_entity_poly.type
_entity_poly.pdbx_seq_one_letter_code
_entity_poly.pdbx_strand_id
1 'polypeptide(L)'
;MAYAGARFVFSLVDAMNGKEGVIECSFVQSKETECTYFSTPLLLGKKGLEKNLGIGKITPFEEKMIAEAIPELKASIKKGEDFVKNMK
;
A
#
# COMPACT_ATOMS: atom_id res chain seq x y z
N MET A 1 -10.22 6.59 13.19
CA MET A 1 -9.22 5.51 13.09
C MET A 1 -9.81 4.11 13.37
N ALA A 2 -10.50 3.90 14.50
CA ALA A 2 -11.00 2.57 14.90
C ALA A 2 -11.84 1.84 13.83
N TYR A 3 -12.80 2.52 13.21
CA TYR A 3 -13.64 1.93 12.15
C TYR A 3 -12.83 1.45 10.93
N ALA A 4 -11.94 2.31 10.40
CA ALA A 4 -11.13 1.97 9.23
C ALA A 4 -10.15 0.82 9.52
N GLY A 5 -9.56 0.81 10.73
CA GLY A 5 -8.72 -0.30 11.18
C GLY A 5 -9.51 -1.61 11.29
N ALA A 6 -10.68 -1.58 11.93
CA ALA A 6 -11.53 -2.76 12.06
C ALA A 6 -11.95 -3.32 10.69
N ARG A 7 -12.38 -2.45 9.75
CA ARG A 7 -12.70 -2.85 8.38
C ARG A 7 -11.52 -3.56 7.71
N PHE A 8 -10.33 -2.97 7.73
CA PHE A 8 -9.15 -3.55 7.08
C PHE A 8 -8.77 -4.90 7.71
N VAL A 9 -8.81 -5.01 9.04
CA VAL A 9 -8.53 -6.25 9.76
C VAL A 9 -9.55 -7.33 9.41
N PHE A 10 -10.85 -7.01 9.35
CA PHE A 10 -11.88 -7.97 8.96
C PHE A 10 -11.71 -8.43 7.51
N SER A 11 -11.41 -7.51 6.58
CA SER A 11 -11.07 -7.88 5.20
C SER A 11 -9.87 -8.85 5.16
N LEU A 12 -8.81 -8.57 5.91
CA LEU A 12 -7.64 -9.45 5.97
C LEU A 12 -7.98 -10.84 6.54
N VAL A 13 -8.77 -10.90 7.63
CA VAL A 13 -9.21 -12.16 8.25
C VAL A 13 -10.10 -12.96 7.31
N ASP A 14 -11.04 -12.31 6.62
CA ASP A 14 -11.89 -12.94 5.60
C ASP A 14 -11.05 -13.59 4.49
N ALA A 15 -10.05 -12.87 3.98
CA ALA A 15 -9.13 -13.39 2.97
C ALA A 15 -8.29 -14.56 3.49
N MET A 16 -7.84 -14.48 4.75
CA MET A 16 -7.13 -15.56 5.43
C MET A 16 -7.99 -16.82 5.60
N ASN A 17 -9.29 -16.64 5.85
CA ASN A 17 -10.27 -17.73 5.92
C ASN A 17 -10.63 -18.32 4.54
N GLY A 18 -10.08 -17.78 3.45
CA GLY A 18 -10.26 -18.28 2.10
C GLY A 18 -11.40 -17.64 1.33
N LYS A 19 -11.94 -16.51 1.79
CA LYS A 19 -12.84 -15.69 0.98
C LYS A 19 -12.07 -15.13 -0.22
N GLU A 20 -12.58 -15.37 -1.41
CA GLU A 20 -11.99 -14.87 -2.65
C GLU A 20 -12.42 -13.44 -2.95
N GLY A 21 -11.61 -12.73 -3.75
CA GLY A 21 -11.95 -11.39 -4.23
C GLY A 21 -11.91 -10.29 -3.17
N VAL A 22 -11.24 -10.52 -2.04
CA VAL A 22 -11.05 -9.48 -1.03
C VAL A 22 -10.00 -8.49 -1.52
N ILE A 23 -10.42 -7.25 -1.78
CA ILE A 23 -9.56 -6.18 -2.27
C ILE A 23 -9.59 -5.01 -1.29
N GLU A 24 -8.40 -4.59 -0.84
CA GLU A 24 -8.23 -3.38 -0.02
C GLU A 24 -6.99 -2.61 -0.48
N CYS A 25 -7.04 -1.27 -0.40
CA CYS A 25 -5.85 -0.45 -0.61
C CYS A 25 -4.99 -0.43 0.66
N SER A 26 -3.69 -0.65 0.52
CA SER A 26 -2.76 -0.59 1.65
C SER A 26 -1.38 -0.12 1.23
N PHE A 27 -0.68 0.60 2.11
CA PHE A 27 0.69 1.06 1.90
C PHE A 27 1.67 -0.08 2.17
N VAL A 28 2.19 -0.67 1.11
CA VAL A 28 3.04 -1.88 1.16
C VAL A 28 4.32 -1.67 0.36
N GLN A 29 5.28 -2.57 0.52
CA GLN A 29 6.44 -2.59 -0.37
C GLN A 29 5.95 -2.78 -1.81
N SER A 30 6.38 -1.90 -2.70
CA SER A 30 5.81 -1.79 -4.05
C SER A 30 6.88 -1.51 -5.09
N LYS A 31 6.59 -1.91 -6.33
CA LYS A 31 7.38 -1.61 -7.53
C LYS A 31 6.58 -0.82 -8.57
N GLU A 32 5.38 -0.39 -8.21
CA GLU A 32 4.45 0.32 -9.12
C GLU A 32 4.92 1.75 -9.42
N THR A 33 5.78 2.31 -8.57
CA THR A 33 6.39 3.63 -8.75
C THR A 33 7.87 3.57 -8.38
N GLU A 34 8.56 4.70 -8.47
CA GLU A 34 9.94 4.84 -8.00
C GLU A 34 10.08 4.85 -6.47
N CYS A 35 8.97 4.83 -5.72
CA CYS A 35 8.98 4.70 -4.25
C CYS A 35 9.06 3.23 -3.86
N THR A 36 9.92 2.87 -2.91
CA THR A 36 10.07 1.48 -2.42
C THR A 36 8.84 0.98 -1.66
N TYR A 37 8.01 1.89 -1.16
CA TYR A 37 6.70 1.62 -0.57
C TYR A 37 5.66 2.54 -1.22
N PHE A 38 4.48 1.98 -1.53
CA PHE A 38 3.39 2.73 -2.14
C PHE A 38 2.04 2.06 -1.85
N SER A 39 0.94 2.82 -1.94
CA SER A 39 -0.41 2.30 -1.73
C SER A 39 -1.13 2.08 -3.05
N THR A 40 -1.58 0.85 -3.28
CA THR A 40 -2.40 0.44 -4.42
C THR A 40 -3.46 -0.56 -3.96
N PRO A 41 -4.51 -0.84 -4.75
CA PRO A 41 -5.44 -1.92 -4.46
C PRO A 41 -4.73 -3.26 -4.47
N LEU A 42 -4.92 -4.04 -3.40
CA LEU A 42 -4.30 -5.35 -3.21
C LEU A 42 -5.38 -6.42 -3.15
N LEU A 43 -5.23 -7.48 -3.93
CA LEU A 43 -5.93 -8.72 -3.70
C LEU A 43 -5.28 -9.42 -2.50
N LEU A 44 -6.08 -9.65 -1.46
CA LEU A 44 -5.69 -10.37 -0.27
C LEU A 44 -6.09 -11.84 -0.39
N GLY A 45 -5.27 -12.71 0.18
CA GLY A 45 -5.51 -14.15 0.25
C GLY A 45 -4.98 -14.78 1.52
N LYS A 46 -4.89 -16.12 1.52
CA LYS A 46 -4.54 -16.91 2.71
C LYS A 46 -3.18 -16.58 3.34
N LYS A 47 -2.26 -16.01 2.55
CA LYS A 47 -0.89 -15.65 2.97
C LYS A 47 -0.64 -14.14 2.98
N GLY A 48 -1.69 -13.32 3.06
CA GLY A 48 -1.60 -11.86 3.04
C GLY A 48 -1.78 -11.31 1.63
N LEU A 49 -0.85 -10.46 1.16
CA LEU A 49 -0.88 -9.89 -0.18
C LEU A 49 -0.70 -11.01 -1.22
N GLU A 50 -1.74 -11.28 -1.99
CA GLU A 50 -1.72 -12.30 -3.06
C GLU A 50 -1.38 -11.67 -4.41
N LYS A 51 -1.96 -10.50 -4.72
CA LYS A 51 -1.62 -9.75 -5.94
C LYS A 51 -1.73 -8.25 -5.72
N ASN A 52 -0.73 -7.51 -6.18
CA ASN A 52 -0.85 -6.05 -6.32
C ASN A 52 -1.58 -5.75 -7.65
N LEU A 53 -2.68 -4.99 -7.60
CA LEU A 53 -3.48 -4.66 -8.77
C LEU A 53 -3.00 -3.37 -9.48
N GLY A 54 -1.97 -2.71 -8.93
CA GLY A 54 -1.33 -1.54 -9.51
C GLY A 54 -2.20 -0.28 -9.45
N ILE A 55 -1.74 0.78 -10.09
CA ILE A 55 -2.44 2.09 -10.13
C ILE A 55 -3.62 2.05 -11.11
N GLY A 56 -3.54 1.20 -12.15
CA GLY A 56 -4.57 1.09 -13.18
C GLY A 56 -4.58 2.29 -14.13
N LYS A 57 -5.73 2.52 -14.77
CA LYS A 57 -5.95 3.69 -15.63
C LYS A 57 -6.39 4.87 -14.78
N ILE A 58 -5.64 5.96 -14.88
CA ILE A 58 -5.88 7.19 -14.12
C ILE A 58 -6.01 8.38 -15.06
N THR A 59 -6.55 9.46 -14.54
CA THR A 59 -6.74 10.72 -15.25
C THR A 59 -5.45 11.56 -15.23
N PRO A 60 -5.29 12.54 -16.15
CA PRO A 60 -4.13 13.44 -16.13
C PRO A 60 -3.98 14.23 -14.83
N PHE A 61 -5.10 14.50 -14.15
CA PHE A 61 -5.10 15.15 -12.84
C PHE A 61 -4.48 14.24 -11.77
N GLU A 62 -4.85 12.96 -11.74
CA GLU A 62 -4.30 11.96 -10.82
C GLU A 62 -2.84 11.67 -11.10
N GLU A 63 -2.42 11.62 -12.37
CA GLU A 63 -1.00 11.48 -12.74
C GLU A 63 -0.16 12.61 -12.15
N LYS A 64 -0.65 13.85 -12.23
CA LYS A 64 0.01 15.01 -11.64
C LYS A 64 0.11 14.89 -10.12
N MET A 65 -0.97 14.47 -9.44
CA MET A 65 -0.95 14.27 -7.99
C MET A 65 0.08 13.21 -7.56
N ILE A 66 0.19 12.12 -8.33
CA ILE A 66 1.20 11.07 -8.06
C ILE A 66 2.61 11.64 -8.23
N ALA A 67 2.85 12.40 -9.30
CA ALA A 67 4.15 13.03 -9.54
C ALA A 67 4.55 14.00 -8.40
N GLU A 68 3.59 14.77 -7.89
CA GLU A 68 3.81 15.68 -6.76
C GLU A 68 4.03 14.95 -5.42
N ALA A 69 3.40 13.79 -5.22
CA ALA A 69 3.53 13.00 -4.00
C ALA A 69 4.84 12.18 -3.92
N ILE A 70 5.42 11.78 -5.06
CA ILE A 70 6.62 10.92 -5.11
C ILE A 70 7.81 11.49 -4.29
N PRO A 71 8.19 12.77 -4.43
CA PRO A 71 9.32 13.32 -3.67
C PRO A 71 9.11 13.27 -2.15
N GLU A 72 7.91 13.61 -1.68
CA GLU A 72 7.57 13.60 -0.25
C GLU A 72 7.56 12.17 0.31
N LEU A 73 7.00 11.22 -0.44
CA LEU A 73 7.00 9.81 -0.06
C LEU A 73 8.43 9.26 0.03
N LYS A 74 9.29 9.54 -0.96
CA LYS A 74 10.70 9.13 -0.91
C LYS A 74 11.43 9.69 0.32
N ALA A 75 11.20 10.96 0.65
CA ALA A 75 11.79 11.58 1.84
C ALA A 75 11.31 10.91 3.14
N SER A 76 10.01 10.63 3.25
CA SER A 76 9.41 9.98 4.43
C SER A 76 9.88 8.54 4.60
N ILE A 77 9.94 7.78 3.51
CA ILE A 77 10.46 6.41 3.50
C ILE A 77 11.92 6.40 3.94
N LYS A 78 12.76 7.24 3.32
CA LYS A 78 14.18 7.33 3.67
C LYS A 78 14.36 7.68 5.15
N LYS A 79 13.57 8.63 5.67
CA LYS A 79 13.60 8.99 7.09
C LYS A 79 13.32 7.79 8.00
N GLY A 80 12.34 6.94 7.66
CA GLY A 80 12.05 5.72 8.40
C GLY A 80 13.18 4.69 8.35
N GLU A 81 13.75 4.45 7.15
CA GLU A 81 14.87 3.53 6.98
C GLU A 81 16.13 4.00 7.71
N ASP A 82 16.48 5.28 7.58
CA ASP A 82 17.67 5.86 8.21
C ASP A 82 17.52 5.87 9.74
N PHE A 83 16.32 6.05 10.28
CA PHE A 83 16.06 5.95 11.70
C PHE A 83 16.42 4.56 12.24
N VAL A 84 15.97 3.49 11.58
CA VAL A 84 16.28 2.11 12.01
C VAL A 84 17.76 1.78 11.81
N LYS A 85 18.38 2.18 10.69
CA LYS A 85 19.81 1.93 10.42
C LYS A 85 20.74 2.60 11.43
N ASN A 86 20.34 3.76 11.96
CA ASN A 86 21.14 4.55 12.89
C ASN A 86 20.71 4.36 14.36
N MET A 87 19.73 3.51 14.63
CA MET A 87 19.31 3.16 15.98
C MET A 87 20.41 2.31 16.63
N LYS A 88 21.14 2.92 17.56
CA LYS A 88 22.14 2.24 18.41
C LYS A 88 21.50 1.72 19.67
#